data_AF-A0A0W8I7G2-F1
#
_entry.id   AF-A0A0W8I7G2-F1
#
_cell.length_a   1.000
_cell.length_b   1.000
_cell.length_c   1.000
_cell.angle_alpha   90.00
_cell.angle_beta   90.00
_cell.angle_gamma   90.00
#
_symmetry.space_group_name_H-M   'P 1'
#
loop_
_entity.id
_entity.type
_entity.pdbx_description
1 polymer ?
#
loop_
_entity_poly.entity_id
_entity_poly.type
_entity_poly.pdbx_seq_one_letter_code
_entity_poly.pdbx_strand_id
1 'polypeptide(L)'
;MAFIRRVPTKSGAAAVQIAEYAGGRQRIVKHVGSAHTKAELGVLMARARELLEDPGQGVLELGVEPTPPAAALVAPAPESTLLGQAPVAPPVLRSSPGRVVGTDSRVLFEALAAVYAQLGFDAIDDEVFAALVLARIVEPTSLLDTARVLADLGQEAASYKTMGRVLAHAKERGYRDQIAERVKFSV
;
A
#
# COMPACT_ATOMS: atom_id res chain seq x y z
N MET A 1 -7.44 -8.79 -15.94
CA MET A 1 -7.74 -9.96 -15.08
C MET A 1 -6.44 -10.69 -14.80
N ALA A 2 -6.07 -10.86 -13.53
CA ALA A 2 -4.86 -11.56 -13.14
C ALA A 2 -5.11 -13.06 -13.00
N PHE A 3 -4.10 -13.88 -13.26
CA PHE A 3 -4.16 -15.34 -13.17
C PHE A 3 -2.80 -15.90 -12.72
N ILE A 4 -2.84 -17.08 -12.10
CA ILE A 4 -1.63 -17.80 -11.67
C ILE A 4 -1.14 -18.65 -12.83
N ARG A 5 0.16 -18.62 -13.10
CA ARG A 5 0.81 -19.51 -14.07
C ARG A 5 2.02 -20.21 -13.46
N ARG A 6 2.22 -21.46 -13.89
CA ARG A 6 3.39 -22.28 -13.58
C ARG A 6 4.28 -22.35 -14.82
N VAL A 7 5.56 -22.04 -14.66
CA VAL A 7 6.54 -22.08 -15.75
C VAL A 7 7.76 -22.91 -15.37
N PRO A 8 8.21 -23.86 -16.22
CA PRO A 8 9.46 -24.57 -16.00
C PRO A 8 10.65 -23.62 -16.17
N THR A 9 11.64 -23.75 -15.29
CA THR A 9 12.86 -22.95 -15.32
C THR A 9 14.04 -23.76 -15.85
N LYS A 10 15.11 -23.07 -16.28
CA LYS A 10 16.34 -23.71 -16.78
C LYS A 10 17.05 -24.58 -15.72
N SER A 11 16.81 -24.34 -14.44
CA SER A 11 17.37 -25.11 -13.32
C SER A 11 16.56 -26.35 -12.93
N GLY A 12 15.49 -26.67 -13.68
CA GLY A 12 14.60 -27.80 -13.37
C GLY A 12 13.53 -27.50 -12.30
N ALA A 13 13.52 -26.29 -11.71
CA ALA A 13 12.47 -25.86 -10.79
C ALA A 13 11.20 -25.42 -11.54
N ALA A 14 10.06 -25.46 -10.85
CA ALA A 14 8.80 -24.88 -11.32
C ALA A 14 8.58 -23.51 -10.67
N ALA A 15 8.64 -22.45 -11.48
CA ALA A 15 8.35 -21.09 -11.04
C ALA A 15 6.84 -20.82 -11.02
N VAL A 16 6.36 -20.18 -9.96
CA VAL A 16 4.97 -19.74 -9.80
C VAL A 16 4.93 -18.21 -9.95
N GLN A 17 4.02 -17.73 -10.79
CA GLN A 17 3.90 -16.32 -11.15
C GLN A 17 2.44 -15.91 -11.20
N ILE A 18 2.16 -14.66 -10.87
CA ILE A 18 0.88 -14.00 -11.10
C ILE A 18 1.08 -13.09 -12.32
N ALA A 19 0.26 -13.28 -13.35
CA ALA A 19 0.30 -12.53 -14.59
C ALA A 19 -1.07 -11.92 -14.89
N GLU A 20 -1.10 -10.84 -15.64
CA GLU A 20 -2.32 -10.18 -16.08
C GLU A 20 -2.33 -10.01 -17.60
N TYR A 21 -3.52 -9.94 -18.18
CA TYR A 21 -3.70 -9.49 -19.56
C TYR A 21 -3.79 -7.96 -19.60
N ALA A 22 -2.84 -7.31 -20.26
CA ALA A 22 -2.82 -5.87 -20.52
C ALA A 22 -2.57 -5.63 -22.01
N GLY A 23 -3.52 -4.97 -22.69
CA GLY A 23 -3.38 -4.63 -24.12
C GLY A 23 -3.16 -5.83 -25.05
N GLY A 24 -3.79 -6.97 -24.76
CA GLY A 24 -3.63 -8.21 -25.55
C GLY A 24 -2.31 -8.97 -25.33
N ARG A 25 -1.46 -8.53 -24.40
CA ARG A 25 -0.22 -9.22 -24.02
C ARG A 25 -0.26 -9.64 -22.55
N GLN A 26 0.41 -10.74 -22.23
CA GLN A 26 0.58 -11.20 -20.85
C GLN A 26 1.73 -10.42 -20.18
N ARG A 27 1.43 -9.73 -19.07
CA ARG A 27 2.40 -9.05 -18.22
C ARG A 27 2.54 -9.79 -16.89
N ILE A 28 3.76 -9.98 -16.42
CA ILE A 28 4.01 -10.56 -15.09
C ILE A 28 3.82 -9.46 -14.05
N VAL A 29 2.89 -9.68 -13.12
CA VAL A 29 2.59 -8.76 -12.01
C VAL A 29 3.48 -9.08 -10.83
N LYS A 30 3.57 -10.36 -10.45
CA LYS A 30 4.34 -10.80 -9.28
C LYS A 30 4.96 -12.16 -9.50
N HIS A 31 6.22 -12.32 -9.10
CA HIS A 31 6.86 -13.62 -9.00
C HIS A 31 6.69 -14.15 -7.58
N VAL A 32 6.09 -15.32 -7.42
CA VAL A 32 5.76 -15.89 -6.10
C VAL A 32 6.92 -16.75 -5.57
N GLY A 33 7.62 -17.47 -6.45
CA GLY A 33 8.80 -18.26 -6.10
C GLY A 33 9.07 -19.39 -7.09
N SER A 34 10.08 -20.21 -6.80
CA SER A 34 10.42 -21.42 -7.58
C SER A 34 10.45 -22.65 -6.66
N ALA A 35 9.78 -23.72 -7.08
CA ALA A 35 9.69 -24.98 -6.34
C ALA A 35 10.54 -26.07 -6.99
N HIS A 36 11.35 -26.75 -6.20
CA HIS A 36 12.11 -27.93 -6.58
C HIS A 36 11.38 -29.23 -6.20
N THR A 37 10.41 -29.15 -5.30
CA THR A 37 9.58 -30.29 -4.87
C THR A 37 8.09 -30.05 -5.11
N LYS A 38 7.31 -31.15 -5.13
CA LYS A 38 5.84 -31.05 -5.24
C LYS A 38 5.21 -30.37 -4.02
N ALA A 39 5.79 -30.55 -2.84
CA ALA A 39 5.33 -29.92 -1.60
C ALA A 39 5.52 -28.40 -1.64
N GLU A 40 6.72 -27.93 -2.00
CA GLU A 40 7.00 -26.50 -2.22
C GLU A 40 6.06 -25.89 -3.27
N LEU A 41 5.81 -26.63 -4.36
CA LEU A 41 4.90 -26.16 -5.39
C LEU A 41 3.47 -25.99 -4.86
N GLY A 42 3.01 -26.90 -3.99
CA GLY A 42 1.71 -26.78 -3.32
C GLY A 42 1.62 -25.53 -2.45
N VAL A 43 2.65 -25.26 -1.64
CA VAL A 43 2.73 -24.07 -0.78
C VAL A 43 2.74 -22.78 -1.62
N LEU A 44 3.56 -22.73 -2.68
CA LEU A 44 3.61 -21.57 -3.57
C LEU A 44 2.30 -21.34 -4.32
N MET A 45 1.58 -22.41 -4.70
CA MET A 45 0.26 -22.29 -5.33
C MET A 45 -0.80 -21.79 -4.36
N ALA A 46 -0.80 -22.24 -3.11
CA ALA A 46 -1.70 -21.72 -2.07
C ALA A 46 -1.44 -20.23 -1.84
N ARG A 47 -0.17 -19.84 -1.66
CA ARG A 47 0.22 -18.43 -1.49
C ARG A 47 -0.12 -17.58 -2.72
N ALA A 48 0.02 -18.12 -3.92
CA ALA A 48 -0.35 -17.41 -5.14
C ALA A 48 -1.86 -17.17 -5.24
N ARG A 49 -2.70 -18.08 -4.72
CA ARG A 49 -4.16 -17.90 -4.64
C ARG A 49 -4.53 -16.84 -3.63
N GLU A 50 -3.97 -16.88 -2.42
CA GLU A 50 -4.16 -15.83 -1.42
C GLU A 50 -3.77 -14.44 -1.93
N LEU A 51 -2.75 -14.35 -2.81
CA LEU A 51 -2.32 -13.10 -3.42
C LEU A 51 -3.21 -12.65 -4.59
N LEU A 52 -3.99 -13.58 -5.18
CA LEU A 52 -4.91 -13.30 -6.27
C LEU A 52 -6.31 -12.95 -5.74
N GLU A 53 -6.68 -13.57 -4.63
CA GLU A 53 -7.83 -13.23 -3.81
C GLU A 53 -7.53 -11.90 -3.12
N ASP A 54 -8.26 -10.87 -3.52
CA ASP A 54 -8.21 -9.52 -2.96
C ASP A 54 -8.05 -9.57 -1.42
N PRO A 55 -7.04 -8.92 -0.80
CA PRO A 55 -6.78 -9.00 0.66
C PRO A 55 -7.89 -8.40 1.53
N GLY A 56 -9.01 -7.97 0.94
CA GLY A 56 -10.21 -7.60 1.64
C GLY A 56 -10.79 -8.80 2.37
N GLN A 57 -10.53 -8.85 3.69
CA GLN A 57 -11.27 -9.54 4.74
C GLN A 57 -12.55 -10.23 4.22
N GLY A 58 -12.57 -11.56 4.24
CA GLY A 58 -13.73 -12.34 3.82
C GLY A 58 -15.01 -11.79 4.46
N VAL A 59 -16.02 -11.53 3.62
CA VAL A 59 -17.31 -10.98 4.06
C VAL A 59 -17.95 -11.97 5.02
N LEU A 60 -18.08 -11.60 6.28
CA LEU A 60 -18.90 -12.34 7.23
C LEU A 60 -20.36 -12.01 6.92
N GLU A 61 -21.06 -12.92 6.23
CA GLU A 61 -22.48 -12.76 5.92
C GLU A 61 -23.33 -12.92 7.19
N LEU A 62 -23.45 -11.82 7.93
CA LEU A 62 -24.26 -11.73 9.16
C LEU A 62 -25.77 -11.68 8.88
N GLY A 63 -26.20 -11.73 7.61
CA GLY A 63 -27.62 -11.55 7.22
C GLY A 63 -28.18 -10.16 7.56
N VAL A 64 -27.32 -9.21 7.94
CA VAL A 64 -27.66 -7.83 8.29
C VAL A 64 -26.82 -6.93 7.40
N GLU A 65 -27.44 -6.26 6.44
CA GLU A 65 -26.77 -5.20 5.68
C GLU A 65 -26.74 -3.93 6.55
N PRO A 66 -25.56 -3.46 7.00
CA PRO A 66 -25.50 -2.21 7.74
C PRO A 66 -25.81 -1.07 6.77
N THR A 67 -26.95 -0.41 6.99
CA THR A 67 -27.33 0.78 6.23
C THR A 67 -27.13 2.02 7.11
N PRO A 68 -25.90 2.57 7.21
CA PRO A 68 -25.67 3.73 8.06
C PRO A 68 -26.52 4.92 7.59
N PRO A 69 -27.01 5.75 8.53
CA PRO A 69 -27.68 7.00 8.19
C PRO A 69 -26.69 7.92 7.47
N ALA A 70 -27.11 8.46 6.34
CA ALA A 70 -26.32 9.40 5.56
C ALA A 70 -26.81 10.83 5.84
N ALA A 71 -25.87 11.76 5.99
CA ALA A 71 -26.20 13.18 6.04
C ALA A 71 -26.17 13.75 4.62
N ALA A 72 -27.18 14.56 4.26
CA ALA A 72 -27.11 15.36 3.04
C ALA A 72 -26.00 16.41 3.21
N LEU A 73 -24.97 16.34 2.37
CA LEU A 73 -23.87 17.31 2.38
C LEU A 73 -24.29 18.67 1.80
N VAL A 74 -25.42 18.69 1.09
CA VAL A 74 -26.03 19.89 0.50
C VAL A 74 -27.46 19.99 1.02
N ALA A 75 -27.80 21.12 1.64
CA ALA A 75 -29.17 21.40 2.05
C ALA A 75 -30.03 21.63 0.79
N PRO A 76 -31.23 21.01 0.68
CA PRO A 76 -32.13 21.31 -0.42
C PRO A 76 -32.51 22.80 -0.37
N ALA A 77 -32.56 23.44 -1.54
CA ALA A 77 -33.02 24.82 -1.66
C ALA A 77 -34.45 24.94 -1.11
N PRO A 78 -34.81 26.02 -0.42
CA PRO A 78 -36.15 26.18 0.12
C PRO A 78 -37.15 26.31 -1.04
N GLU A 79 -37.89 25.24 -1.30
CA GLU A 79 -39.07 25.30 -2.16
C GLU A 79 -40.12 26.16 -1.43
N SER A 80 -40.50 27.29 -2.03
CA SER A 80 -41.55 28.16 -1.47
C SER A 80 -42.89 27.42 -1.50
N THR A 81 -43.36 26.96 -0.35
CA THR A 81 -44.67 26.32 -0.21
C THR A 81 -45.76 27.39 -0.15
N LEU A 82 -46.58 27.46 -1.21
CA LEU A 82 -47.64 28.47 -1.37
C LEU A 82 -48.98 28.11 -0.70
N LEU A 83 -49.11 26.93 -0.10
CA LEU A 83 -50.22 26.55 0.78
C LEU A 83 -49.65 25.87 2.01
N GLY A 84 -50.20 26.17 3.19
CA GLY A 84 -49.77 25.70 4.53
C GLY A 84 -49.73 24.19 4.73
N GLN A 85 -48.83 23.52 4.02
CA GLN A 85 -48.51 22.12 4.14
C GLN A 85 -47.45 21.99 5.22
N ALA A 86 -47.79 21.33 6.33
CA ALA A 86 -46.84 21.04 7.41
C ALA A 86 -45.62 20.33 6.82
N PRO A 87 -44.39 20.68 7.22
CA PRO A 87 -43.19 20.09 6.65
C PRO A 87 -43.20 18.59 6.89
N VAL A 88 -43.24 17.83 5.79
CA VAL A 88 -43.01 16.38 5.82
C VAL A 88 -41.58 16.17 6.32
N ALA A 89 -41.41 15.36 7.37
CA ALA A 89 -40.07 15.06 7.88
C ALA A 89 -39.17 14.60 6.73
N PRO A 90 -37.95 15.14 6.58
CA PRO A 90 -37.09 14.82 5.46
C PRO A 90 -36.81 13.30 5.44
N PRO A 91 -36.75 12.68 4.25
CA PRO A 91 -36.44 11.26 4.15
C PRO A 91 -35.08 10.98 4.80
N VAL A 92 -35.02 9.96 5.66
CA VAL A 92 -33.76 9.49 6.24
C VAL A 92 -32.91 8.93 5.12
N LEU A 93 -31.87 9.66 4.72
CA LEU A 93 -30.92 9.18 3.73
C LEU A 93 -30.11 8.04 4.33
N ARG A 94 -29.83 7.05 3.49
CA ARG A 94 -29.22 5.78 3.85
C ARG A 94 -28.15 5.50 2.82
N SER A 95 -26.92 5.22 3.23
CA SER A 95 -25.85 4.85 2.30
C SER A 95 -25.61 3.35 2.31
N SER A 96 -25.02 2.84 1.23
CA SER A 96 -24.45 1.49 1.23
C SER A 96 -23.40 1.37 2.35
N PRO A 97 -23.23 0.18 2.94
CA PRO A 97 -22.15 -0.06 3.89
C PRO A 97 -20.80 0.29 3.26
N GLY A 98 -19.96 0.99 4.00
CA GLY A 98 -18.58 1.23 3.59
C GLY A 98 -17.81 -0.10 3.57
N ARG A 99 -17.01 -0.32 2.52
CA ARG A 99 -16.09 -1.46 2.43
C ARG A 99 -14.67 -0.99 2.73
N VAL A 100 -14.00 -1.66 3.67
CA VAL A 100 -12.56 -1.48 3.88
C VAL A 100 -11.82 -2.16 2.72
N VAL A 101 -11.12 -1.36 1.90
CA VAL A 101 -10.34 -1.85 0.76
C VAL A 101 -8.88 -2.17 1.11
N GLY A 102 -8.44 -1.74 2.30
CA GLY A 102 -7.09 -1.97 2.82
C GLY A 102 -6.92 -1.35 4.20
N THR A 103 -5.81 -1.67 4.84
CA THR A 103 -5.39 -1.11 6.12
C THR A 103 -3.92 -0.78 6.07
N ASP A 104 -3.54 0.36 6.62
CA ASP A 104 -2.16 0.83 6.65
C ASP A 104 -1.87 1.59 7.95
N SER A 105 -0.59 1.65 8.32
CA SER A 105 -0.09 2.29 9.55
C SER A 105 0.44 3.70 9.27
N ARG A 106 -0.35 4.55 8.63
CA ARG A 106 0.05 5.93 8.25
C ARG A 106 0.54 6.78 9.42
N VAL A 107 -0.09 6.67 10.59
CA VAL A 107 0.30 7.42 11.79
C VAL A 107 1.74 7.06 12.23
N LEU A 108 2.14 5.80 12.07
CA LEU A 108 3.51 5.36 12.38
C LEU A 108 4.51 6.01 11.42
N PHE A 109 4.19 6.05 10.12
CA PHE A 109 5.03 6.72 9.13
C PHE A 109 5.19 8.21 9.45
N GLU A 110 4.09 8.92 9.70
CA GLU A 110 4.09 10.35 10.01
C GLU A 110 4.88 10.65 11.29
N ALA A 111 4.76 9.82 12.32
CA ALA A 111 5.53 9.96 13.55
C ALA A 111 7.04 9.76 13.30
N LEU A 112 7.43 8.74 12.56
CA LEU A 112 8.84 8.49 12.22
C LEU A 112 9.42 9.57 11.30
N ALA A 113 8.64 10.07 10.35
CA ALA A 113 9.02 11.18 9.48
C ALA A 113 9.21 12.49 10.28
N ALA A 114 8.32 12.75 11.25
CA ALA A 114 8.45 13.89 12.14
C ALA A 114 9.73 13.80 12.98
N VAL A 115 10.05 12.62 13.53
CA VAL A 115 11.31 12.41 14.26
C VAL A 115 12.51 12.58 13.33
N TYR A 116 12.46 12.05 12.11
CA TYR A 116 13.51 12.22 11.10
C TYR A 116 13.81 13.70 10.83
N ALA A 117 12.77 14.52 10.66
CA ALA A 117 12.91 15.97 10.49
C ALA A 117 13.39 16.68 11.77
N GLN A 118 12.89 16.29 12.94
CA GLN A 118 13.34 16.86 14.23
C GLN A 118 14.81 16.60 14.52
N LEU A 119 15.35 15.47 14.03
CA LEU A 119 16.78 15.16 14.09
C LEU A 119 17.61 15.94 13.04
N GLY A 120 16.96 16.72 12.17
CA GLY A 120 17.60 17.50 11.10
C GLY A 120 18.05 16.67 9.91
N PHE A 121 17.52 15.45 9.74
CA PHE A 121 17.89 14.59 8.61
C PHE A 121 17.18 14.96 7.30
N ASP A 122 16.15 15.80 7.37
CA ASP A 122 15.49 16.44 6.23
C ASP A 122 16.45 17.32 5.40
N ALA A 123 17.61 17.69 5.95
CA ALA A 123 18.70 18.34 5.22
C ALA A 123 19.19 17.57 3.97
N ILE A 124 18.93 16.27 3.89
CA ILE A 124 19.31 15.43 2.74
C ILE A 124 18.39 15.64 1.52
N ASP A 125 17.24 16.31 1.67
CA ASP A 125 16.28 16.69 0.61
C ASP A 125 16.03 15.58 -0.44
N ASP A 126 15.85 14.36 0.05
CA ASP A 126 15.62 13.16 -0.76
C ASP A 126 14.54 12.30 -0.09
N GLU A 127 13.29 12.50 -0.51
CA GLU A 127 12.11 11.83 0.07
C GLU A 127 12.16 10.31 -0.09
N VAL A 128 12.74 9.81 -1.21
CA VAL A 128 12.88 8.36 -1.43
C VAL A 128 13.91 7.80 -0.47
N PHE A 129 15.02 8.52 -0.22
CA PHE A 129 15.99 8.11 0.79
C PHE A 129 15.37 8.10 2.18
N ALA A 130 14.62 9.13 2.55
CA ALA A 130 13.91 9.20 3.83
C ALA A 130 12.96 8.00 3.99
N ALA A 131 12.09 7.74 3.01
CA ALA A 131 11.19 6.58 3.00
C ALA A 131 11.95 5.25 3.15
N LEU A 132 13.09 5.07 2.48
CA LEU A 132 13.94 3.88 2.64
C LEU A 132 14.50 3.74 4.05
N VAL A 133 14.92 4.83 4.68
CA VAL A 133 15.38 4.84 6.08
C VAL A 133 14.25 4.45 7.02
N LEU A 134 13.08 5.08 6.89
CA LEU A 134 11.94 4.80 7.76
C LEU A 134 11.47 3.35 7.62
N ALA A 135 11.38 2.84 6.40
CA ALA A 135 11.03 1.44 6.15
C ALA A 135 12.04 0.47 6.81
N ARG A 136 13.33 0.79 6.78
CA ARG A 136 14.39 -0.03 7.42
C ARG A 136 14.36 0.00 8.94
N ILE A 137 13.90 1.10 9.55
CA ILE A 137 13.68 1.20 11.00
C ILE A 137 12.53 0.29 11.41
N VAL A 138 11.44 0.29 10.63
CA VAL A 138 10.26 -0.54 10.88
C VAL A 138 10.57 -2.03 10.65
N GLU A 139 11.16 -2.36 9.50
CA GLU A 139 11.53 -3.74 9.18
C GLU A 139 12.82 -3.78 8.34
N PRO A 140 13.92 -4.40 8.84
CA PRO A 140 15.20 -4.42 8.15
C PRO A 140 15.22 -5.48 7.03
N THR A 141 14.46 -5.25 5.95
CA THR A 141 14.27 -6.18 4.83
C THR A 141 15.19 -5.91 3.64
N SER A 142 15.13 -6.76 2.61
CA SER A 142 15.82 -6.50 1.34
C SER A 142 15.22 -5.29 0.59
N LEU A 143 16.00 -4.66 -0.29
CA LEU A 143 15.52 -3.54 -1.12
C LEU A 143 14.30 -3.93 -2.00
N LEU A 144 14.21 -5.21 -2.38
CA LEU A 144 13.07 -5.74 -3.15
C LEU A 144 11.78 -5.80 -2.33
N ASP A 145 11.90 -6.04 -1.02
CA ASP A 145 10.74 -6.19 -0.12
C ASP A 145 10.35 -4.86 0.55
N THR A 146 11.19 -3.83 0.47
CA THR A 146 10.90 -2.50 1.03
C THR A 146 9.59 -1.89 0.51
N ALA A 147 9.19 -2.19 -0.72
CA ALA A 147 7.93 -1.71 -1.28
C ALA A 147 6.70 -2.22 -0.51
N ARG A 148 6.75 -3.45 0.03
CA ARG A 148 5.69 -3.99 0.90
C ARG A 148 5.61 -3.19 2.20
N VAL A 149 6.76 -2.97 2.85
CA VAL A 149 6.82 -2.22 4.12
C VAL A 149 6.29 -0.80 3.95
N LEU A 150 6.63 -0.13 2.85
CA LEU A 150 6.09 1.20 2.54
C LEU A 150 4.57 1.17 2.32
N ALA A 151 4.04 0.17 1.63
CA ALA A 151 2.60 0.01 1.47
C ALA A 151 1.89 -0.25 2.82
N ASP A 152 2.46 -1.09 3.68
CA ASP A 152 1.95 -1.34 5.04
C ASP A 152 1.96 -0.06 5.91
N LEU A 153 2.83 0.91 5.57
CA LEU A 153 2.93 2.25 6.18
C LEU A 153 2.09 3.32 5.45
N GLY A 154 1.30 2.95 4.45
CA GLY A 154 0.41 3.87 3.73
C GLY A 154 1.13 4.73 2.69
N GLN A 155 2.33 4.33 2.26
CA GLN A 155 3.14 5.05 1.29
C GLN A 155 3.23 4.31 -0.04
N GLU A 156 3.19 5.08 -1.14
CA GLU A 156 3.50 4.55 -2.46
C GLU A 156 5.01 4.40 -2.62
N ALA A 157 5.47 3.17 -2.87
CA ALA A 157 6.88 2.91 -3.05
C ALA A 157 7.38 3.38 -4.42
N ALA A 158 8.51 4.08 -4.42
CA ALA A 158 9.26 4.32 -5.65
C ALA A 158 9.67 3.00 -6.31
N SER A 159 9.88 3.01 -7.63
CA SER A 159 10.28 1.80 -8.34
C SER A 159 11.62 1.25 -7.83
N TYR A 160 11.80 -0.07 -7.89
CA TYR A 160 13.03 -0.73 -7.44
C TYR A 160 14.31 -0.11 -8.01
N LYS A 161 14.29 0.28 -9.30
CA LYS A 161 15.42 0.93 -9.96
C LYS A 161 15.70 2.33 -9.38
N THR A 162 14.67 3.06 -9.00
CA THR A 162 14.79 4.39 -8.38
C THR A 162 15.36 4.27 -6.98
N MET A 163 14.81 3.37 -6.15
CA MET A 163 15.34 3.09 -4.82
C MET A 163 16.83 2.68 -4.86
N GLY A 164 17.21 1.82 -5.82
CA GLY A 164 18.62 1.44 -6.01
C GLY A 164 19.53 2.59 -6.42
N ARG A 165 19.06 3.49 -7.29
CA ARG A 165 19.82 4.70 -7.68
C ARG A 165 19.98 5.67 -6.52
N VAL A 166 18.95 5.86 -5.71
CA VAL A 166 19.00 6.73 -4.52
C VAL A 166 20.04 6.23 -3.54
N LEU A 167 20.11 4.92 -3.28
CA LEU A 167 21.16 4.35 -2.42
C LEU A 167 22.57 4.53 -3.00
N ALA A 168 22.74 4.42 -4.33
CA ALA A 168 24.01 4.71 -4.98
C ALA A 168 24.39 6.20 -4.83
N HIS A 169 23.44 7.11 -5.08
CA HIS A 169 23.64 8.55 -4.93
C HIS A 169 23.90 8.98 -3.50
N ALA A 170 23.29 8.33 -2.51
CA ALA A 170 23.52 8.60 -1.10
C ALA A 170 25.01 8.42 -0.73
N LYS A 171 25.66 7.42 -1.34
CA LYS A 171 27.11 7.20 -1.19
C LYS A 171 27.92 8.25 -1.94
N GLU A 172 27.58 8.51 -3.21
CA GLU A 172 28.31 9.45 -4.08
C GLU A 172 28.25 10.89 -3.57
N ARG A 173 27.11 11.29 -3.01
CA ARG A 173 26.85 12.63 -2.47
C ARG A 173 27.26 12.79 -1.00
N GLY A 174 27.79 11.74 -0.37
CA GLY A 174 28.28 11.81 1.00
C GLY A 174 27.18 12.14 2.01
N TYR A 175 25.97 11.57 1.88
CA TYR A 175 24.85 11.86 2.80
C TYR A 175 25.22 11.64 4.27
N ARG A 176 26.09 10.65 4.54
CA ARG A 176 26.61 10.41 5.88
C ARG A 176 27.37 11.62 6.44
N ASP A 177 28.21 12.25 5.64
CA ASP A 177 29.03 13.38 6.08
C ASP A 177 28.15 14.61 6.30
N GLN A 178 27.18 14.85 5.40
CA GLN A 178 26.19 15.90 5.54
C GLN A 178 25.38 15.77 6.85
N ILE A 179 24.93 14.55 7.18
CA ILE A 179 24.23 14.28 8.45
C ILE A 179 25.18 14.48 9.64
N ALA A 180 26.42 13.99 9.55
CA ALA A 180 27.38 14.08 10.65
C ALA A 180 27.77 15.54 10.97
N GLU A 181 27.81 16.42 9.97
CA GLU A 181 28.00 17.86 10.19
C GLU A 181 26.84 18.45 10.98
N ARG A 182 25.59 18.10 10.65
CA ARG A 182 24.39 18.67 11.30
C ARG A 182 24.20 18.20 12.75
N VAL A 183 24.43 16.91 13.02
CA VAL A 183 24.30 16.37 14.39
C VAL A 183 25.28 17.02 15.37
N LYS A 184 26.46 17.45 14.91
CA LYS A 184 27.45 18.16 15.74
C LYS A 184 26.99 19.53 16.26
N PHE A 185 25.98 20.14 15.64
CA PHE A 185 25.46 21.45 16.04
C PHE A 185 24.19 21.36 16.90
N SER A 186 23.65 20.15 17.14
CA SER A 186 22.39 19.94 17.86
C SER A 186 22.55 19.32 19.26
N VAL A 187 23.79 19.11 19.71
CA VAL A 187 24.16 18.66 21.08
C VAL A 187 25.05 19.73 21.70
#